data_AF-A0A7V4EIL4-F1
#
_entry.id   AF-A0A7V4EIL4-F1
#
_cell.length_a   1.000
_cell.length_b   1.000
_cell.length_c   1.000
_cell.angle_alpha   90.00
_cell.angle_beta   90.00
_cell.angle_gamma   90.00
#
_symmetry.space_group_name_H-M   'P 1'
#
loop_
_entity.id
_entity.type
_entity.pdbx_description
1 polymer ?
#
loop_
_entity_poly.entity_id
_entity_poly.type
_entity_poly.pdbx_seq_one_letter_code
_entity_poly.pdbx_strand_id
1 'polypeptide(L)'
;MPRGLVLALFLSLALAQTHTVAPGDTLFSLARRYGTTVEELMRLNGLESFLIQPGQVLRLPEKTERTHVVAPGDTLFSLARRYGTTVEELMRLNGLASPEIRVGQVLKLPGASDQALAQREEAGPAASPGEPQAEPPSDAKEDYDPESPLLKVVLRYLGVPYKYGANSPTSLDCSAFV
;
A
#
# COMPACT_ATOMS: atom_id res chain seq x y z
N MET A 1 52.84 -13.76 30.15
CA MET A 1 53.06 -13.78 28.68
C MET A 1 52.28 -14.96 28.11
N PRO A 2 51.62 -14.85 26.95
CA PRO A 2 50.31 -14.25 26.63
C PRO A 2 49.25 -15.40 26.43
N ARG A 3 47.94 -15.23 26.28
CA ARG A 3 47.17 -14.38 25.35
C ARG A 3 45.75 -14.24 25.88
N GLY A 4 45.28 -13.01 26.05
CA GLY A 4 43.89 -12.70 26.35
C GLY A 4 43.00 -13.07 25.16
N LEU A 5 41.99 -13.89 25.42
CA LEU A 5 40.87 -14.13 24.52
C LEU A 5 39.98 -12.88 24.57
N VAL A 6 40.25 -11.91 23.71
CA VAL A 6 39.29 -10.82 23.46
C VAL A 6 38.17 -11.43 22.63
N LEU A 7 37.12 -11.91 23.30
CA LEU A 7 35.84 -12.21 22.67
C LEU A 7 35.24 -10.87 22.23
N ALA A 8 35.64 -10.41 21.05
CA ALA A 8 34.97 -9.32 20.38
C ALA A 8 33.57 -9.82 19.99
N LEU A 9 32.61 -9.63 20.89
CA LEU A 9 31.21 -9.66 20.55
C LEU A 9 30.98 -8.52 19.57
N PHE A 10 31.06 -8.81 18.27
CA PHE A 10 30.55 -7.92 17.24
C PHE A 10 29.03 -7.89 17.42
N LEU A 11 28.57 -7.01 18.31
CA LEU A 11 27.19 -6.58 18.36
C LEU A 11 26.90 -5.93 17.01
N SER A 12 26.32 -6.68 16.08
CA SER A 12 25.79 -6.14 14.85
C SER A 12 24.65 -5.20 15.23
N LEU A 13 24.95 -3.91 15.34
CA LEU A 13 23.96 -2.87 15.52
C LEU A 13 23.19 -2.78 14.21
N ALA A 14 22.06 -3.49 14.10
CA ALA A 14 21.11 -3.29 13.02
C ALA A 14 20.69 -1.81 13.08
N LEU A 15 20.98 -1.05 12.01
CA LEU A 15 20.51 0.32 11.89
C LEU A 15 19.00 0.28 11.61
N ALA A 16 18.22 0.10 12.66
CA ALA A 16 16.77 0.24 12.58
C ALA A 16 16.46 1.63 12.04
N GLN A 17 15.85 1.70 10.85
CA GLN A 17 15.49 2.96 10.25
C GLN A 17 14.39 3.63 11.09
N THR A 18 14.56 4.90 11.44
CA THR A 18 13.59 5.64 12.26
C THR A 18 13.05 6.86 11.54
N HIS A 19 11.79 7.21 11.81
CA HIS A 19 11.15 8.44 11.35
C HIS A 19 10.72 9.28 12.54
N THR A 20 10.98 10.59 12.50
CA THR A 20 10.45 11.53 13.49
C THR A 20 9.17 12.13 12.94
N VAL A 21 8.06 11.90 13.63
CA VAL A 21 6.72 12.33 13.23
C VAL A 21 6.68 13.85 13.07
N ALA A 22 6.27 14.30 11.90
CA ALA A 22 6.07 15.71 11.58
C ALA A 22 4.60 16.12 11.76
N PRO A 23 4.28 17.42 11.87
CA PRO A 23 2.89 17.89 11.83
C PRO A 23 2.18 17.42 10.55
N GLY A 24 1.00 16.80 10.71
CA GLY A 24 0.21 16.24 9.60
C GLY A 24 0.52 14.78 9.26
N ASP A 25 1.59 14.20 9.82
CA ASP A 25 1.83 12.76 9.67
C ASP A 25 0.73 11.96 10.37
N THR A 26 0.27 10.92 9.69
CA THR A 26 -0.59 9.87 10.21
C THR A 26 0.06 8.51 10.00
N LEU A 27 -0.29 7.51 10.79
CA LEU A 27 0.20 6.15 10.56
C LEU A 27 -0.10 5.66 9.14
N PHE A 28 -1.26 6.03 8.58
CA PHE A 28 -1.62 5.70 7.20
C PHE A 28 -0.67 6.33 6.18
N SER A 29 -0.44 7.65 6.28
CA SER A 29 0.46 8.36 5.37
C SER A 29 1.91 7.83 5.45
N LEU A 30 2.37 7.48 6.65
CA LEU A 30 3.70 6.93 6.87
C LEU A 30 3.80 5.50 6.35
N ALA A 31 2.80 4.66 6.64
CA ALA A 31 2.73 3.29 6.15
C ALA A 31 2.83 3.26 4.61
N ARG A 32 2.00 4.07 3.93
CA ARG A 32 2.04 4.21 2.46
C ARG A 32 3.38 4.76 1.97
N ARG A 33 3.92 5.79 2.62
CA ARG A 33 5.20 6.40 2.23
C ARG A 33 6.37 5.42 2.31
N TYR A 34 6.38 4.56 3.31
CA TYR A 34 7.46 3.60 3.56
C TYR A 34 7.16 2.20 3.02
N GLY A 35 6.02 1.99 2.37
CA GLY A 35 5.63 0.68 1.81
C GLY A 35 5.49 -0.38 2.90
N THR A 36 4.79 -0.06 3.97
CA THR A 36 4.43 -0.97 5.07
C THR A 36 2.93 -0.85 5.37
N THR A 37 2.41 -1.68 6.27
CA THR A 37 1.05 -1.56 6.79
C THR A 37 1.03 -0.74 8.08
N VAL A 38 -0.13 -0.12 8.37
CA VAL A 38 -0.39 0.55 9.66
C VAL A 38 -0.22 -0.44 10.82
N GLU A 39 -0.75 -1.66 10.65
CA GLU A 39 -0.66 -2.72 11.65
C GLU A 39 0.79 -3.07 11.98
N GLU A 40 1.64 -3.28 10.97
CA GLU A 40 3.04 -3.60 11.19
C GLU A 40 3.79 -2.45 11.85
N LEU A 41 3.50 -1.21 11.44
CA LEU A 41 4.08 -0.02 12.05
C LEU A 41 3.67 0.12 13.52
N MET A 42 2.40 -0.14 13.86
CA MET A 42 1.92 -0.13 15.25
C MET A 42 2.57 -1.24 16.07
N ARG A 43 2.56 -2.48 15.56
CA ARG A 43 3.15 -3.65 16.23
C ARG A 43 4.63 -3.47 16.53
N LEU A 44 5.40 -2.94 15.57
CA LEU A 44 6.82 -2.68 15.71
C LEU A 44 7.13 -1.62 16.78
N ASN A 45 6.21 -0.66 16.95
CA ASN A 45 6.37 0.46 17.88
C ASN A 45 5.59 0.28 19.20
N GLY A 46 4.92 -0.86 19.39
CA GLY A 46 4.07 -1.10 20.56
C GLY A 46 2.93 -0.08 20.71
N LEU A 47 2.38 0.42 19.60
CA LEU A 47 1.29 1.37 19.62
C LEU A 47 -0.05 0.64 19.81
N GLU A 48 -0.80 1.04 20.83
CA GLU A 48 -2.15 0.53 21.09
C GLU A 48 -3.24 1.36 20.40
N SER A 49 -2.88 2.54 19.88
CA SER A 49 -3.81 3.47 19.23
C SER A 49 -3.19 4.09 17.98
N PHE A 50 -4.04 4.70 17.14
CA PHE A 50 -3.60 5.37 15.92
C PHE A 50 -3.02 6.77 16.14
N LEU A 51 -3.06 7.28 17.39
CA LEU A 51 -2.59 8.62 17.72
C LEU A 51 -1.07 8.63 17.82
N ILE A 52 -0.45 9.49 17.01
CA ILE A 52 0.98 9.80 17.03
C ILE A 52 1.16 11.30 17.22
N GLN A 53 2.21 11.71 17.92
CA GLN A 53 2.47 13.13 18.19
C GLN A 53 3.69 13.65 17.41
N PRO A 54 3.67 14.92 16.96
CA PRO A 54 4.85 15.54 16.38
C PRO A 54 6.06 15.43 17.31
N GLY A 55 7.22 15.05 16.76
CA GLY A 55 8.45 14.78 17.52
C GLY A 55 8.57 13.35 18.05
N GLN A 56 7.52 12.53 17.98
CA GLN A 56 7.60 11.10 18.30
C GLN A 56 8.51 10.38 17.31
N VAL A 57 9.40 9.52 17.80
CA VAL A 57 10.29 8.72 16.95
C VAL A 57 9.69 7.33 16.77
N LEU A 58 9.33 7.00 15.53
CA LEU A 58 8.83 5.68 15.14
C LEU A 58 9.95 4.88 14.50
N ARG A 59 10.09 3.63 14.93
CA ARG A 59 10.87 2.60 14.24
C ARG A 59 10.11 2.17 12.99
N LEU A 60 10.80 2.13 11.87
CA LEU A 60 10.26 1.64 10.61
C LEU A 60 10.70 0.19 10.42
N PRO A 61 9.84 -0.66 9.87
CA PRO A 61 10.26 -2.01 9.51
C PRO A 61 11.35 -1.89 8.45
N GLU A 62 12.44 -2.62 8.64
CA GLU A 62 13.46 -2.73 7.61
C GLU A 62 12.80 -3.37 6.39
N LYS A 63 12.82 -2.65 5.26
CA LYS A 63 12.42 -3.21 3.98
C LYS A 63 13.44 -4.29 3.64
N THR A 64 13.17 -5.50 4.09
CA THR A 64 14.00 -6.65 3.80
C THR A 64 13.93 -6.82 2.28
N GLU A 65 15.01 -6.44 1.59
CA GLU A 65 15.13 -6.68 0.16
C GLU A 65 15.06 -8.20 -0.03
N ARG A 66 13.91 -8.69 -0.48
CA ARG A 66 13.75 -10.09 -0.82
C ARG A 66 14.43 -10.30 -2.15
N THR A 67 15.30 -11.30 -2.23
CA THR A 67 15.95 -11.68 -3.47
C THR A 67 15.61 -13.11 -3.84
N HIS A 68 15.44 -13.38 -5.13
CA HIS A 68 15.26 -14.71 -5.69
C HIS A 68 16.38 -15.03 -6.67
N VAL A 69 17.00 -16.20 -6.53
CA VAL A 69 17.96 -16.71 -7.50
C VAL A 69 17.19 -17.50 -8.55
N VAL A 70 17.21 -17.03 -9.79
CA VAL A 70 16.48 -17.63 -10.91
C VAL A 70 16.93 -19.07 -11.11
N ALA A 71 15.99 -20.01 -10.99
CA ALA A 71 16.21 -21.43 -11.19
C ALA A 71 15.85 -21.85 -12.64
N PRO A 72 16.31 -23.03 -13.10
CA PRO A 72 15.88 -23.57 -14.39
C PRO A 72 14.34 -23.66 -14.47
N GLY A 73 13.75 -23.09 -15.52
CA GLY A 73 12.30 -23.06 -15.73
C GLY A 73 11.58 -21.86 -15.11
N ASP A 74 12.28 -21.00 -14.37
CA ASP A 74 11.70 -19.73 -13.93
C ASP A 74 11.55 -18.76 -15.12
N THR A 75 10.44 -18.02 -15.10
CA THR A 75 10.16 -16.90 -16.00
C THR A 75 9.70 -15.73 -15.14
N LEU A 76 9.81 -14.49 -15.62
CA LEU A 76 9.27 -13.36 -14.86
C LEU A 76 7.77 -13.51 -14.60
N PHE A 77 7.03 -14.15 -15.51
CA PHE A 77 5.61 -14.42 -15.31
C PHE A 77 5.35 -15.40 -14.18
N SER A 78 6.06 -16.54 -14.12
CA SER A 78 5.89 -17.53 -13.05
C SER A 78 6.33 -16.98 -11.70
N LEU A 79 7.38 -16.16 -11.67
CA LEU A 79 7.85 -15.49 -10.45
C LEU A 79 6.88 -14.40 -10.00
N ALA A 80 6.36 -13.59 -10.92
CA ALA A 80 5.36 -12.56 -10.61
C ALA A 80 4.13 -13.18 -9.92
N ARG A 81 3.56 -14.26 -10.49
CA ARG A 81 2.44 -14.97 -9.85
C ARG A 81 2.82 -15.60 -8.52
N ARG A 82 4.02 -16.19 -8.40
CA ARG A 82 4.48 -16.81 -7.15
C ARG A 82 4.59 -15.81 -6.00
N TYR A 83 5.08 -14.61 -6.30
CA TYR A 83 5.37 -13.59 -5.29
C TYR A 83 4.30 -12.50 -5.19
N GLY A 84 3.17 -12.64 -5.89
CA GLY A 84 2.06 -11.69 -5.84
C GLY A 84 2.45 -10.30 -6.36
N THR A 85 3.10 -10.24 -7.51
CA THR A 85 3.51 -8.99 -8.17
C THR A 85 3.25 -9.08 -9.68
N THR A 86 3.67 -8.06 -10.45
CA THR A 86 3.54 -8.02 -11.91
C THR A 86 4.90 -8.17 -12.58
N VAL A 87 4.89 -8.60 -13.84
CA VAL A 87 6.11 -8.68 -14.66
C VAL A 87 6.74 -7.30 -14.82
N GLU A 88 5.93 -6.28 -15.04
CA GLU A 88 6.38 -4.90 -15.18
C GLU A 88 7.06 -4.39 -13.91
N GLU A 89 6.48 -4.64 -12.73
CA GLU A 89 7.08 -4.22 -11.47
C GLU A 89 8.39 -4.95 -11.20
N LEU A 90 8.49 -6.25 -11.50
CA LEU A 90 9.74 -7.00 -11.41
C LEU A 90 10.80 -6.45 -12.37
N MET A 91 10.44 -6.13 -13.61
CA MET A 91 11.36 -5.55 -14.58
C MET A 91 11.86 -4.18 -14.13
N ARG A 92 10.94 -3.31 -13.71
CA ARG A 92 11.25 -1.96 -13.22
C ARG A 92 12.15 -2.00 -11.99
N LEU A 93 11.85 -2.86 -11.03
CA LEU A 93 12.64 -3.04 -9.81
C LEU A 93 14.05 -3.55 -10.07
N ASN A 94 14.23 -4.36 -11.13
CA ASN A 94 15.51 -4.96 -11.50
C ASN A 94 16.21 -4.26 -12.66
N GLY A 95 15.68 -3.15 -13.18
CA GLY A 95 16.25 -2.42 -14.32
C GLY A 95 16.31 -3.24 -15.61
N LEU A 96 15.37 -4.18 -15.82
CA LEU A 96 15.33 -5.03 -17.00
C LEU A 96 14.59 -4.34 -18.14
N ALA A 97 15.22 -4.28 -19.33
CA ALA A 97 14.59 -3.75 -20.54
C ALA A 97 13.73 -4.79 -21.28
N SER A 98 13.95 -6.08 -21.02
CA SER A 98 13.21 -7.20 -21.61
C SER A 98 12.85 -8.22 -20.52
N PRO A 99 11.86 -9.10 -20.74
CA PRO A 99 11.46 -10.10 -19.76
C PRO A 99 12.43 -11.31 -19.67
N GLU A 100 13.59 -11.23 -20.31
CA GLU A 100 14.57 -12.30 -20.36
C GLU A 100 15.38 -12.36 -19.06
N ILE A 101 15.40 -13.53 -18.43
CA ILE A 101 16.15 -13.79 -17.21
C ILE A 101 17.01 -15.04 -17.39
N ARG A 102 18.18 -15.05 -16.74
CA ARG A 102 19.14 -16.17 -16.84
C ARG A 102 19.18 -16.97 -15.55
N VAL A 103 19.36 -18.28 -15.67
CA VAL A 103 19.56 -19.14 -14.49
C VAL A 103 20.77 -18.64 -13.68
N GLY A 104 20.60 -18.54 -12.36
CA GLY A 104 21.58 -17.99 -11.44
C GLY A 104 21.52 -16.48 -11.26
N GLN A 105 20.71 -15.76 -12.04
CA GLN A 105 20.50 -14.33 -11.87
C GLN A 105 19.80 -14.05 -10.54
N VAL A 106 20.26 -13.04 -9.80
CA VAL A 106 19.62 -12.59 -8.56
C VAL A 106 18.62 -11.49 -8.92
N LEU A 107 17.35 -11.72 -8.65
CA LEU A 107 16.27 -10.75 -8.82
C LEU A 107 15.84 -10.21 -7.47
N LYS A 108 15.76 -8.89 -7.36
CA LYS A 108 15.06 -8.17 -6.30
C LYS A 108 13.55 -8.38 -6.45
N LEU A 109 12.89 -8.65 -5.34
CA LEU A 109 11.45 -8.81 -5.23
C LEU A 109 10.87 -7.65 -4.41
N PRO A 110 9.63 -7.20 -4.73
CA PRO A 110 8.96 -6.21 -3.90
C PRO A 110 8.70 -6.75 -2.49
N GLY A 111 8.71 -5.84 -1.51
CA GLY A 111 8.34 -6.15 -0.13
C GLY A 111 6.87 -6.57 -0.05
N ALA A 112 6.56 -7.56 0.79
CA ALA A 112 5.23 -8.19 0.89
C ALA A 112 4.09 -7.29 1.37
N SER A 113 4.34 -6.02 1.65
CA SER A 113 3.40 -5.14 2.34
C SER A 113 2.31 -4.55 1.45
N ASP A 114 2.48 -4.53 0.12
CA ASP A 114 1.59 -3.75 -0.76
C ASP A 114 0.61 -4.56 -1.61
N GLN A 115 0.74 -5.89 -1.75
CA GLN A 115 0.07 -6.58 -2.88
C GLN A 115 -0.72 -7.85 -2.55
N ALA A 116 -0.88 -8.20 -1.26
CA ALA A 116 -1.75 -9.31 -0.87
C ALA A 116 -3.26 -9.01 -1.04
N LEU A 117 -3.64 -7.76 -1.34
CA LEU A 117 -5.04 -7.35 -1.53
C LEU A 117 -5.48 -7.27 -3.00
N ALA A 118 -4.55 -7.20 -3.97
CA ALA A 118 -4.90 -7.04 -5.39
C ALA A 118 -5.24 -8.36 -6.11
N GLN A 119 -4.94 -9.52 -5.51
CA GLN A 119 -5.07 -10.83 -6.17
C GLN A 119 -6.12 -11.76 -5.55
N ARG A 120 -6.94 -11.26 -4.61
CA ARG A 120 -8.11 -12.00 -4.12
C ARG A 120 -9.37 -11.79 -4.98
N GLU A 121 -9.27 -10.93 -6.00
CA GLU A 121 -10.37 -10.54 -6.89
C GLU A 121 -10.46 -11.40 -8.17
N GLU A 122 -9.48 -12.28 -8.45
CA GLU A 122 -9.49 -13.13 -9.66
C GLU A 122 -9.87 -14.60 -9.41
N ALA A 123 -10.29 -14.97 -8.19
CA ALA A 123 -10.81 -16.31 -7.88
C ALA A 123 -12.22 -16.19 -7.29
N GLY A 124 -13.18 -15.90 -8.16
CA GLY A 124 -14.59 -15.72 -7.77
C GLY A 124 -15.26 -17.00 -7.26
N PRO A 125 -16.34 -16.84 -6.48
CA PRO A 125 -17.50 -17.71 -6.54
C PRO A 125 -18.66 -16.98 -7.25
N ALA A 126 -19.22 -17.65 -8.25
CA ALA A 126 -20.41 -17.22 -8.97
C ALA A 126 -21.58 -16.94 -8.00
N ALA A 127 -22.12 -15.72 -8.03
CA ALA A 127 -23.45 -15.38 -7.52
C ALA A 127 -24.02 -14.14 -8.25
N SER A 128 -25.12 -14.37 -8.99
CA SER A 128 -26.14 -13.48 -9.60
C SER A 128 -25.87 -12.00 -9.96
N PRO A 129 -26.43 -11.51 -11.09
CA PRO A 129 -26.34 -10.10 -11.49
C PRO A 129 -27.25 -9.24 -10.59
N GLY A 130 -26.67 -8.59 -9.59
CA GLY A 130 -27.31 -7.57 -8.76
C GLY A 130 -26.37 -6.39 -8.58
N GLU A 131 -26.77 -5.24 -9.15
CA GLU A 131 -26.20 -3.89 -9.02
C GLU A 131 -24.70 -3.69 -9.33
N PRO A 132 -24.32 -2.76 -10.23
CA PRO A 132 -22.95 -2.30 -10.33
C PRO A 132 -22.57 -1.61 -9.01
N GLN A 133 -21.86 -2.31 -8.15
CA GLN A 133 -21.06 -1.68 -7.12
C GLN A 133 -19.95 -0.93 -7.87
N ALA A 134 -20.02 0.40 -7.85
CA ALA A 134 -18.92 1.23 -8.29
C ALA A 134 -17.77 1.02 -7.31
N GLU A 135 -16.87 0.09 -7.63
CA GLU A 135 -15.55 0.04 -7.03
C GLU A 135 -14.89 1.40 -7.29
N PRO A 136 -14.44 2.13 -6.25
CA PRO A 136 -13.70 3.36 -6.47
C PRO A 136 -12.46 3.01 -7.30
N PRO A 137 -12.12 3.80 -8.33
CA PRO A 137 -10.95 3.53 -9.17
C PRO A 137 -9.69 3.43 -8.30
N SER A 138 -9.09 2.24 -8.25
CA SER A 138 -7.92 1.90 -7.43
C SER A 138 -6.66 2.71 -7.78
N ASP A 139 -6.65 3.37 -8.95
CA ASP A 139 -5.52 4.12 -9.48
C ASP A 139 -5.83 5.62 -9.71
N ALA A 140 -6.99 6.11 -9.26
CA ALA A 140 -7.20 7.55 -9.27
C ALA A 140 -6.19 8.16 -8.31
N LYS A 141 -5.23 8.93 -8.85
CA LYS A 141 -4.55 9.97 -8.07
C LYS A 141 -5.66 10.66 -7.26
N GLU A 142 -5.48 10.75 -5.95
CA GLU A 142 -6.43 11.38 -5.03
C GLU A 142 -6.54 12.88 -5.41
N ASP A 143 -7.23 13.17 -6.50
CA ASP A 143 -7.50 14.52 -7.04
C ASP A 143 -8.75 15.06 -6.35
N TYR A 144 -8.76 14.88 -5.02
CA TYR A 144 -9.76 15.42 -4.13
C TYR A 144 -9.27 16.80 -3.72
N ASP A 145 -9.78 17.82 -4.39
CA ASP A 145 -9.63 19.19 -3.94
C ASP A 145 -10.82 19.56 -3.04
N PRO A 146 -10.65 19.61 -1.69
CA PRO A 146 -11.73 20.00 -0.77
C PRO A 146 -12.25 21.42 -1.06
N GLU A 147 -11.44 22.27 -1.70
CA GLU A 147 -11.80 23.64 -2.02
C GLU A 147 -12.52 23.78 -3.37
N SER A 148 -12.63 22.70 -4.15
CA SER A 148 -13.29 22.66 -5.45
C SER A 148 -14.73 23.20 -5.36
N PRO A 149 -15.12 24.15 -6.21
CA PRO A 149 -16.49 24.67 -6.26
C PRO A 149 -17.53 23.55 -6.46
N LEU A 150 -17.22 22.57 -7.30
CA LEU A 150 -18.11 21.43 -7.55
C LEU A 150 -18.29 20.58 -6.29
N LEU A 151 -17.18 20.27 -5.62
CA LEU A 151 -17.23 19.44 -4.42
C LEU A 151 -17.96 20.15 -3.27
N LYS A 152 -17.78 21.47 -3.12
CA LYS A 152 -18.54 22.29 -2.14
C LYS A 152 -20.05 22.22 -2.39
N VAL A 153 -20.48 22.20 -3.64
CA VAL A 153 -21.90 22.01 -4.00
C VAL A 153 -22.35 20.60 -3.64
N VAL A 154 -21.59 19.57 -4.03
CA VAL A 154 -21.92 18.17 -3.75
C VAL A 154 -22.03 17.88 -2.26
N LEU A 155 -21.06 18.33 -1.45
CA LEU A 155 -21.03 18.11 0.01
C LEU A 155 -22.23 18.73 0.74
N ARG A 156 -22.87 19.76 0.19
CA ARG A 156 -24.08 20.39 0.76
C ARG A 156 -25.26 19.42 0.86
N TYR A 157 -25.31 18.43 -0.02
CA TYR A 157 -26.44 17.52 -0.15
C TYR A 157 -26.14 16.11 0.39
N LEU A 158 -24.97 15.92 1.01
CA LEU A 158 -24.61 14.64 1.64
C LEU A 158 -25.59 14.32 2.77
N GLY A 159 -26.30 13.20 2.64
CA GLY A 159 -27.36 12.78 3.58
C GLY A 159 -28.77 13.28 3.25
N VAL A 160 -28.96 14.08 2.19
CA VAL A 160 -30.31 14.46 1.73
C VAL A 160 -30.94 13.26 0.99
N PRO A 161 -32.11 12.76 1.41
CA PRO A 161 -32.72 11.60 0.80
C PRO A 161 -33.10 11.88 -0.64
N TYR A 162 -32.51 11.11 -1.56
CA TYR A 162 -32.81 11.17 -2.97
C TYR A 162 -34.20 10.57 -3.25
N LYS A 163 -35.13 11.37 -3.81
CA LYS A 163 -36.51 10.94 -4.13
C LYS A 163 -36.88 11.34 -5.55
N TYR A 164 -37.01 10.35 -6.42
CA TYR A 164 -37.33 10.55 -7.84
C TYR A 164 -38.74 11.14 -8.03
N GLY A 165 -38.85 12.22 -8.83
CA GLY A 165 -40.14 12.79 -9.25
C GLY A 165 -40.91 13.59 -8.20
N ALA A 166 -40.26 14.10 -7.16
CA ALA A 166 -40.93 14.81 -6.07
C ALA A 166 -40.96 16.35 -6.30
N ASN A 167 -42.16 16.91 -6.45
CA ASN A 167 -42.38 18.35 -6.67
C ASN A 167 -42.59 19.11 -5.33
N SER A 168 -41.75 18.82 -4.33
CA SER A 168 -41.85 19.39 -2.98
C SER A 168 -40.63 20.24 -2.63
N PRO A 169 -40.75 21.27 -1.77
CA PRO A 169 -39.63 22.13 -1.38
C PRO A 169 -38.52 21.42 -0.57
N THR A 170 -38.64 20.12 -0.30
CA THR A 170 -37.72 19.35 0.56
C THR A 170 -37.08 18.14 -0.15
N SER A 171 -37.25 17.99 -1.46
CA SER A 171 -36.81 16.82 -2.24
C SER A 171 -36.10 17.22 -3.52
N LEU A 172 -35.00 16.53 -3.86
CA LEU A 172 -34.17 16.76 -5.06
C LEU A 172 -34.15 15.50 -5.95
N ASP A 173 -34.38 15.66 -7.25
CA ASP A 173 -34.30 14.63 -8.30
C ASP A 173 -32.95 14.64 -9.04
N CYS A 174 -32.61 13.57 -9.77
CA CYS A 174 -31.28 13.32 -10.37
C CYS A 174 -30.97 14.39 -11.40
N SER A 175 -32.00 14.76 -12.15
CA SER A 175 -31.99 15.84 -13.14
C SER A 175 -32.01 17.24 -12.53
N ALA A 176 -32.36 17.40 -11.25
CA ALA A 176 -32.18 18.66 -10.52
C ALA A 176 -30.89 18.70 -9.68
N PHE A 177 -30.22 17.56 -9.49
CA PHE A 177 -28.98 17.47 -8.74
C PHE A 177 -27.73 17.69 -9.62
N VAL A 178 -27.81 17.33 -10.91
CA VAL A 178 -26.76 17.51 -11.92
C VAL A 178 -27.04 18.77 -12.74
#